data_AF-A0A7X0D272-F1
#
_entry.id   AF-A0A7X0D272-F1
#
_cell.length_a   1.000
_cell.length_b   1.000
_cell.length_c   1.000
_cell.angle_alpha   90.00
_cell.angle_beta   90.00
_cell.angle_gamma   90.00
#
_symmetry.space_group_name_H-M   'P 1'
#
loop_
_entity.id
_entity.type
_entity.pdbx_description
1 polymer ?
#
loop_
_entity_poly.entity_id
_entity_poly.type
_entity_poly.pdbx_seq_one_letter_code
_entity_poly.pdbx_strand_id
1 'polypeptide(L)'
;MPDIHNTAQNRTDFEARLRAIGDARYHDKHPFHGMLHGGHCNITQVRAWVINRFYYQSRIPVKDAAFMSRCEDVSIRRAWRKRIEDHDGGVEEGGGIRRWLKLAEAVGLDPDYVASNRGVLAGTRFACDAYVRFVRDMPMVDAVAASLTELFAPAIHKNRIAGLIEHYAFANEQALSYFRNRLDEAPVDVAFGLNYVLDHADTREKQDAAAAALTFKTDVLWAQLDALHHAYVSPALLPPGGWDGKEGVIGDLDQPALKQDVQRAAI
;
A
#
# COMPACT_ATOMS: atom_id res chain seq x y z
N MET A 1 25.81 18.65 -32.36
CA MET A 1 25.20 17.32 -32.13
C MET A 1 23.88 17.56 -31.43
N PRO A 2 22.76 16.98 -31.86
CA PRO A 2 21.54 17.06 -31.07
C PRO A 2 21.83 16.47 -29.70
N ASP A 3 21.41 17.16 -28.65
CA ASP A 3 21.65 16.75 -27.27
C ASP A 3 21.00 15.38 -27.04
N ILE A 4 21.83 14.35 -27.04
CA ILE A 4 21.43 12.94 -26.87
C ILE A 4 20.72 12.73 -25.53
N HIS A 5 20.85 13.67 -24.59
CA HIS A 5 20.14 13.65 -23.31
C HIS A 5 18.69 14.14 -23.40
N ASN A 6 18.25 14.76 -24.50
CA ASN A 6 16.90 15.31 -24.63
C ASN A 6 15.97 14.54 -25.59
N THR A 7 16.43 13.44 -26.20
CA THR A 7 15.57 12.58 -27.02
C THR A 7 14.72 11.68 -26.12
N ALA A 8 13.43 11.53 -26.45
CA ALA A 8 12.55 10.57 -25.80
C ALA A 8 13.08 9.15 -25.98
N GLN A 9 13.07 8.37 -24.91
CA GLN A 9 13.40 6.94 -24.94
C GLN A 9 12.33 6.19 -25.74
N ASN A 10 12.71 5.09 -26.41
CA ASN A 10 11.71 4.19 -26.97
C ASN A 10 10.93 3.48 -25.85
N ARG A 11 9.82 2.82 -26.20
CA ARG A 11 8.91 2.17 -25.22
C ARG A 11 9.64 1.17 -24.32
N THR A 12 10.49 0.32 -24.89
CA THR A 12 11.21 -0.73 -24.15
C THR A 12 12.16 -0.13 -23.13
N ASP A 13 12.94 0.86 -23.53
CA ASP A 13 13.91 1.52 -22.65
C ASP A 13 13.22 2.33 -21.55
N PHE A 14 12.09 2.97 -21.87
CA PHE A 14 11.31 3.70 -20.88
C PHE A 14 10.62 2.77 -19.89
N GLU A 15 10.04 1.65 -20.33
CA GLU A 15 9.49 0.64 -19.43
C GLU A 15 10.57 0.06 -18.51
N ALA A 16 11.75 -0.27 -19.05
CA ALA A 16 12.88 -0.77 -18.27
C ALA A 16 13.29 0.24 -17.17
N ARG A 17 13.30 1.54 -17.48
CA ARG A 17 13.55 2.60 -16.50
C ARG A 17 12.48 2.65 -15.41
N LEU A 18 11.19 2.51 -15.75
CA LEU A 18 10.11 2.46 -14.77
C LEU A 18 10.25 1.25 -13.83
N ARG A 19 10.63 0.08 -14.38
CA ARG A 19 10.87 -1.14 -13.59
C ARG A 19 12.06 -0.99 -12.63
N ALA A 20 13.15 -0.39 -13.09
CA ALA A 20 14.34 -0.13 -12.28
C ALA A 20 14.04 0.74 -11.04
N ILE A 21 13.06 1.66 -11.12
CA ILE A 21 12.61 2.44 -9.96
C ILE A 21 12.02 1.52 -8.88
N GLY A 22 11.19 0.54 -9.26
CA GLY A 22 10.64 -0.44 -8.31
C GLY A 22 11.73 -1.33 -7.70
N ASP A 23 12.64 -1.81 -8.53
CA ASP A 23 13.76 -2.66 -8.11
C ASP A 23 14.74 -1.95 -7.16
N ALA A 24 14.78 -0.62 -7.17
CA ALA A 24 15.60 0.16 -6.25
C ALA A 24 14.82 0.68 -5.03
N ARG A 25 13.55 1.07 -5.20
CA ARG A 25 12.85 1.93 -4.24
C ARG A 25 11.54 1.37 -3.70
N TYR A 26 11.05 0.23 -4.19
CA TYR A 26 9.80 -0.27 -3.68
C TYR A 26 9.92 -0.72 -2.21
N HIS A 27 8.82 -0.58 -1.46
CA HIS A 27 8.85 -0.62 0.00
C HIS A 27 9.12 -2.01 0.60
N ASP A 28 9.26 -3.04 -0.22
CA ASP A 28 9.68 -4.37 0.21
C ASP A 28 11.09 -4.39 0.78
N LYS A 29 11.91 -3.43 0.36
CA LYS A 29 13.29 -3.23 0.80
C LYS A 29 13.40 -2.50 2.12
N HIS A 30 12.30 -1.94 2.62
CA HIS A 30 12.31 -1.19 3.87
C HIS A 30 12.53 -2.14 5.06
N PRO A 31 13.38 -1.78 6.06
CA PRO A 31 13.65 -2.64 7.22
C PRO A 31 12.40 -3.13 7.97
N PHE A 32 11.43 -2.24 8.21
CA PHE A 32 10.13 -2.61 8.80
C PHE A 32 9.39 -3.70 8.00
N HIS A 33 9.44 -3.66 6.66
CA HIS A 33 8.84 -4.69 5.82
C HIS A 33 9.56 -6.03 6.00
N GLY A 34 10.90 -6.01 6.02
CA GLY A 34 11.71 -7.19 6.32
C GLY A 34 11.41 -7.78 7.71
N MET A 35 11.26 -6.94 8.73
CA MET A 35 10.88 -7.37 10.07
C MET A 35 9.51 -8.03 10.10
N LEU A 36 8.50 -7.36 9.53
CA LEU A 36 7.13 -7.84 9.51
C LEU A 36 7.04 -9.20 8.82
N HIS A 37 7.59 -9.33 7.62
CA HIS A 37 7.45 -10.57 6.85
C HIS A 37 8.45 -11.66 7.20
N GLY A 38 9.53 -11.33 7.91
CA GLY A 38 10.47 -12.31 8.49
C GLY A 38 10.13 -12.76 9.91
N GLY A 39 8.98 -12.36 10.47
CA GLY A 39 8.55 -12.82 11.80
C GLY A 39 9.27 -12.14 12.98
N HIS A 40 9.75 -10.91 12.80
CA HIS A 40 10.50 -10.15 13.82
C HIS A 40 9.67 -9.03 14.47
N CYS A 41 8.39 -8.88 14.11
CA CYS A 41 7.51 -7.92 14.77
C CYS A 41 6.76 -8.56 15.95
N ASN A 42 6.71 -7.85 17.07
CA ASN A 42 5.79 -8.18 18.16
C ASN A 42 4.35 -7.75 17.83
N ILE A 43 3.38 -8.11 18.68
CA ILE A 43 1.97 -7.86 18.37
C ILE A 43 1.64 -6.37 18.30
N THR A 44 2.24 -5.54 19.15
CA THR A 44 2.05 -4.08 19.11
C THR A 44 2.52 -3.49 17.79
N GLN A 45 3.68 -3.92 17.28
CA GLN A 45 4.21 -3.48 15.98
C GLN A 45 3.32 -3.93 14.82
N VAL A 46 2.79 -5.16 14.87
CA VAL A 46 1.83 -5.65 13.87
C VAL A 46 0.53 -4.84 13.92
N ARG A 47 -0.06 -4.64 15.10
CA ARG A 47 -1.29 -3.86 15.29
C ARG A 47 -1.12 -2.41 14.80
N ALA A 48 -0.01 -1.77 15.16
CA ALA A 48 0.33 -0.43 14.68
C ALA A 48 0.39 -0.37 13.15
N TRP A 49 0.99 -1.37 12.51
CA TRP A 49 0.99 -1.48 11.05
C TRP A 49 -0.43 -1.67 10.49
N VAL A 50 -1.26 -2.53 11.09
CA VAL A 50 -2.65 -2.73 10.64
C VAL A 50 -3.46 -1.43 10.70
N ILE A 51 -3.36 -0.67 11.80
CA ILE A 51 -4.03 0.64 11.99
C ILE A 51 -3.57 1.64 10.92
N ASN A 52 -2.26 1.81 10.76
CA ASN A 52 -1.73 2.81 9.84
C ASN A 52 -1.96 2.44 8.37
N ARG A 53 -1.84 1.16 8.03
CA ARG A 53 -2.03 0.68 6.67
C ARG A 53 -3.51 0.63 6.30
N PHE A 54 -4.44 0.49 7.25
CA PHE A 54 -5.86 0.71 7.01
C PHE A 54 -6.12 2.13 6.47
N TYR A 55 -5.47 3.17 7.03
CA TYR A 55 -5.61 4.52 6.50
C TYR A 55 -5.27 4.55 5.01
N TYR A 56 -4.09 4.05 4.62
CA TYR A 56 -3.71 3.94 3.21
C TYR A 56 -4.77 3.19 2.38
N GLN A 57 -5.25 2.03 2.85
CA GLN A 57 -6.27 1.26 2.13
C GLN A 57 -7.59 2.03 1.95
N SER A 58 -8.07 2.72 2.99
CA SER A 58 -9.28 3.55 2.94
C SER A 58 -9.13 4.77 2.02
N ARG A 59 -7.90 5.25 1.80
CA ARG A 59 -7.62 6.37 0.90
C ARG A 59 -7.54 5.97 -0.57
N ILE A 60 -7.36 4.69 -0.90
CA ILE A 60 -7.28 4.24 -2.31
C ILE A 60 -8.55 4.57 -3.11
N PRO A 61 -9.79 4.21 -2.68
CA PRO A 61 -10.99 4.56 -3.44
C PRO A 61 -11.21 6.07 -3.50
N VAL A 62 -10.84 6.83 -2.46
CA VAL A 62 -10.89 8.31 -2.49
C VAL A 62 -9.91 8.88 -3.52
N LYS A 63 -8.70 8.34 -3.58
CA LYS A 63 -7.67 8.68 -4.58
C LYS A 63 -8.17 8.36 -5.99
N ASP A 64 -8.77 7.18 -6.19
CA ASP A 64 -9.31 6.77 -7.49
C ASP A 64 -10.52 7.60 -7.92
N ALA A 65 -11.40 7.97 -6.99
CA ALA A 65 -12.50 8.90 -7.26
C ALA A 65 -11.99 10.31 -7.63
N ALA A 66 -10.98 10.82 -6.94
CA ALA A 66 -10.36 12.09 -7.26
C ALA A 66 -9.73 12.08 -8.67
N PHE A 67 -9.04 11.00 -9.03
CA PHE A 67 -8.54 10.79 -10.39
C PHE A 67 -9.67 10.73 -11.43
N MET A 68 -10.75 9.99 -11.15
CA MET A 68 -11.87 9.87 -12.07
C MET A 68 -12.64 11.17 -12.27
N SER A 69 -12.68 12.06 -11.27
CA SER A 69 -13.40 13.35 -11.35
C SER A 69 -12.90 14.28 -12.46
N ARG A 70 -11.66 14.08 -12.91
CA ARG A 70 -10.98 14.85 -13.97
C ARG A 70 -10.79 14.05 -15.27
N CYS A 71 -11.33 12.85 -15.34
CA CYS A 71 -11.14 11.95 -16.47
C CYS A 71 -12.31 12.09 -17.47
N GLU A 72 -12.07 12.74 -18.61
CA GLU A 72 -13.09 12.96 -19.64
C GLU A 72 -13.33 11.72 -20.53
N ASP A 73 -12.31 10.86 -20.67
CA ASP A 73 -12.40 9.64 -21.47
C ASP A 73 -13.23 8.55 -20.78
N VAL A 74 -14.34 8.16 -21.43
CA VAL A 74 -15.26 7.11 -20.95
C VAL A 74 -14.58 5.74 -20.83
N SER A 75 -13.64 5.42 -21.72
CA SER A 75 -12.92 4.14 -21.71
C SER A 75 -12.03 4.03 -20.48
N ILE A 76 -11.31 5.11 -20.14
CA ILE A 76 -10.51 5.20 -18.92
C ILE A 76 -11.41 5.10 -17.69
N ARG A 77 -12.52 5.86 -17.63
CA ARG A 77 -13.44 5.77 -16.47
C ARG A 77 -14.02 4.36 -16.28
N ARG A 78 -14.35 3.65 -17.36
CA ARG A 78 -14.85 2.26 -17.29
C ARG A 78 -13.80 1.29 -16.76
N ALA A 79 -12.54 1.44 -17.18
CA ALA A 79 -11.44 0.63 -16.65
C ALA A 79 -11.15 0.99 -15.18
N TRP A 80 -11.11 2.28 -14.85
CA TRP A 80 -10.66 2.77 -13.54
C TRP A 80 -11.67 2.56 -12.41
N ARG A 81 -12.99 2.60 -12.69
CA ARG A 81 -14.03 2.44 -11.65
C ARG A 81 -13.94 1.10 -10.92
N LYS A 82 -13.45 0.06 -11.59
CA LYS A 82 -13.27 -1.27 -11.00
C LYS A 82 -12.41 -1.21 -9.73
N ARG A 83 -11.41 -0.33 -9.69
CA ARG A 83 -10.54 -0.13 -8.52
C ARG A 83 -11.33 0.32 -7.29
N ILE A 84 -12.34 1.17 -7.48
CA ILE A 84 -13.24 1.61 -6.40
C ILE A 84 -14.15 0.45 -5.99
N GLU A 85 -14.77 -0.22 -6.97
CA GLU A 85 -15.64 -1.39 -6.76
C GLU A 85 -14.92 -2.50 -5.98
N ASP A 86 -13.65 -2.77 -6.26
CA ASP A 86 -12.85 -3.79 -5.57
C ASP A 86 -12.54 -3.41 -4.10
N HIS A 87 -12.31 -2.11 -3.83
CA HIS A 87 -12.01 -1.62 -2.48
C HIS A 87 -13.25 -1.47 -1.60
N ASP A 88 -14.32 -0.90 -2.15
CA ASP A 88 -15.56 -0.62 -1.43
C ASP A 88 -16.46 -1.86 -1.37
N GLY A 89 -16.54 -2.62 -2.47
CA GLY A 89 -17.47 -3.72 -2.69
C GLY A 89 -18.92 -3.27 -2.71
N GLY A 90 -19.85 -4.22 -2.83
CA GLY A 90 -21.26 -3.95 -2.62
C GLY A 90 -21.62 -3.81 -1.14
N VAL A 91 -22.86 -3.36 -0.90
CA VAL A 91 -23.37 -3.00 0.43
C VAL A 91 -23.26 -4.17 1.40
N GLU A 92 -23.66 -5.37 0.96
CA GLU A 92 -23.79 -6.55 1.81
C GLU A 92 -22.50 -7.35 1.91
N GLU A 93 -21.76 -7.51 0.82
CA GLU A 93 -20.54 -8.31 0.75
C GLU A 93 -19.29 -7.52 1.19
N GLY A 94 -19.23 -6.22 0.85
CA GLY A 94 -18.09 -5.35 1.09
C GLY A 94 -16.84 -5.71 0.27
N GLY A 95 -15.91 -4.78 0.20
CA GLY A 95 -14.70 -4.91 -0.60
C GLY A 95 -13.43 -5.17 0.21
N GLY A 96 -12.30 -4.78 -0.37
CA GLY A 96 -10.99 -4.85 0.28
C GLY A 96 -10.93 -4.15 1.64
N ILE A 97 -11.65 -3.04 1.83
CA ILE A 97 -11.70 -2.33 3.12
C ILE A 97 -12.28 -3.22 4.22
N ARG A 98 -13.40 -3.91 3.96
CA ARG A 98 -14.01 -4.83 4.93
C ARG A 98 -13.11 -6.03 5.21
N ARG A 99 -12.44 -6.57 4.18
CA ARG A 99 -11.43 -7.63 4.35
C ARG A 99 -10.25 -7.17 5.22
N TRP A 100 -9.84 -5.90 5.14
CA TRP A 100 -8.82 -5.34 6.02
C TRP A 100 -9.29 -5.24 7.48
N LEU A 101 -10.55 -4.89 7.72
CA LEU A 101 -11.11 -4.87 9.08
C LEU A 101 -11.15 -6.27 9.71
N LYS A 102 -11.38 -7.34 8.92
CA LYS A 102 -11.22 -8.72 9.42
C LYS A 102 -9.78 -9.05 9.83
N LEU A 103 -8.78 -8.48 9.16
CA LEU A 103 -7.39 -8.57 9.60
C LEU A 103 -7.18 -7.83 10.93
N ALA A 104 -7.83 -6.68 11.13
CA ALA A 104 -7.81 -5.97 12.41
C ALA A 104 -8.36 -6.83 13.56
N GLU A 105 -9.51 -7.46 13.37
CA GLU A 105 -10.09 -8.40 14.35
C GLU A 105 -9.13 -9.55 14.66
N ALA A 106 -8.51 -10.14 13.64
CA ALA A 106 -7.59 -11.26 13.81
C ALA A 106 -6.35 -10.89 14.65
N VAL A 107 -5.89 -9.63 14.56
CA VAL A 107 -4.81 -9.12 15.43
C VAL A 107 -5.33 -8.55 16.75
N GLY A 108 -6.62 -8.73 17.08
CA GLY A 108 -7.23 -8.34 18.36
C GLY A 108 -7.60 -6.86 18.48
N LEU A 109 -7.76 -6.15 17.36
CA LEU A 109 -8.22 -4.76 17.32
C LEU A 109 -9.73 -4.68 17.06
N ASP A 110 -10.38 -3.69 17.68
CA ASP A 110 -11.74 -3.26 17.38
C ASP A 110 -11.81 -2.68 15.94
N PRO A 111 -12.61 -3.26 15.04
CA PRO A 111 -12.84 -2.71 13.70
C PRO A 111 -13.26 -1.25 13.70
N ASP A 112 -14.10 -0.83 14.66
CA ASP A 112 -14.62 0.53 14.72
C ASP A 112 -13.53 1.51 15.15
N TYR A 113 -12.62 1.09 16.03
CA TYR A 113 -11.42 1.86 16.36
C TYR A 113 -10.55 2.07 15.12
N VAL A 114 -10.25 1.00 14.39
CA VAL A 114 -9.44 1.07 13.17
C VAL A 114 -10.13 1.95 12.11
N ALA A 115 -11.44 1.78 11.91
CA ALA A 115 -12.25 2.57 10.98
C ALA A 115 -12.30 4.06 11.33
N SER A 116 -12.19 4.40 12.62
CA SER A 116 -12.19 5.79 13.09
C SER A 116 -10.96 6.59 12.67
N ASN A 117 -9.88 5.92 12.23
CA ASN A 117 -8.57 6.51 11.91
C ASN A 117 -7.91 7.26 13.09
N ARG A 118 -8.38 7.05 14.33
CA ARG A 118 -7.65 7.44 15.54
C ARG A 118 -6.37 6.60 15.66
N GLY A 119 -5.32 7.17 16.25
CA GLY A 119 -4.04 6.49 16.40
C GLY A 119 -3.18 6.37 15.13
N VAL A 120 -3.71 6.76 13.95
CA VAL A 120 -2.93 6.83 12.70
C VAL A 120 -1.88 7.93 12.81
N LEU A 121 -0.62 7.56 12.56
CA LEU A 121 0.53 8.46 12.64
C LEU A 121 0.39 9.61 11.64
N ALA A 122 0.82 10.81 12.05
CA ALA A 122 0.82 11.98 11.19
C ALA A 122 1.64 11.77 9.90
N GLY A 123 2.79 11.09 9.99
CA GLY A 123 3.61 10.74 8.82
C GLY A 123 2.86 9.89 7.80
N THR A 124 2.11 8.88 8.28
CA THR A 124 1.25 8.06 7.43
C THR A 124 0.13 8.88 6.81
N ARG A 125 -0.54 9.73 7.60
CA ARG A 125 -1.62 10.60 7.13
C ARG A 125 -1.14 11.53 6.03
N PHE A 126 -0.03 12.24 6.25
CA PHE A 126 0.53 13.17 5.27
C PHE A 126 0.97 12.48 3.99
N ALA A 127 1.63 11.32 4.08
CA ALA A 127 2.03 10.55 2.90
C ALA A 127 0.81 10.10 2.07
N CYS A 128 -0.23 9.55 2.71
CA CYS A 128 -1.43 9.10 2.01
C CYS A 128 -2.23 10.27 1.42
N ASP A 129 -2.38 11.37 2.16
CA ASP A 129 -3.10 12.54 1.69
C ASP A 129 -2.36 13.25 0.56
N ALA A 130 -1.02 13.24 0.58
CA ALA A 130 -0.21 13.71 -0.54
C ALA A 130 -0.50 12.91 -1.80
N TYR A 131 -0.68 11.58 -1.71
CA TYR A 131 -1.03 10.77 -2.88
C TYR A 131 -2.41 11.12 -3.45
N VAL A 132 -3.41 11.32 -2.59
CA VAL A 132 -4.76 11.76 -3.01
C VAL A 132 -4.68 13.12 -3.73
N ARG A 133 -3.95 14.09 -3.18
CA ARG A 133 -3.78 15.41 -3.79
C ARG A 133 -2.99 15.34 -5.10
N PHE A 134 -1.93 14.52 -5.15
CA PHE A 134 -1.10 14.34 -6.34
C PHE A 134 -1.94 13.89 -7.54
N VAL A 135 -2.76 12.84 -7.40
CA VAL A 135 -3.59 12.37 -8.54
C VAL A 135 -4.72 13.33 -8.89
N ARG A 136 -5.16 14.15 -7.93
CA ARG A 136 -6.16 15.20 -8.16
C ARG A 136 -5.59 16.35 -8.97
N ASP A 137 -4.33 16.74 -8.72
CA ASP A 137 -3.77 18.02 -9.18
C ASP A 137 -2.78 17.88 -10.36
N MET A 138 -2.00 16.80 -10.42
CA MET A 138 -0.92 16.63 -11.42
C MET A 138 -1.44 16.25 -12.82
N PRO A 139 -0.66 16.41 -13.90
CA PRO A 139 -1.06 15.95 -15.24
C PRO A 139 -1.54 14.49 -15.27
N MET A 140 -2.44 14.14 -16.21
CA MET A 140 -3.04 12.80 -16.27
C MET A 140 -2.00 11.67 -16.38
N VAL A 141 -0.95 11.87 -17.20
CA VAL A 141 0.15 10.90 -17.36
C VAL A 141 0.87 10.64 -16.04
N ASP A 142 1.19 11.70 -15.29
CA ASP A 142 1.84 11.62 -13.99
C ASP A 142 0.94 10.90 -12.97
N ALA A 143 -0.36 11.23 -12.94
CA ALA A 143 -1.32 10.60 -12.05
C ALA A 143 -1.48 9.09 -12.31
N VAL A 144 -1.50 8.66 -13.58
CA VAL A 144 -1.48 7.24 -13.96
C VAL A 144 -0.12 6.61 -13.63
N ALA A 145 0.99 7.30 -13.91
CA ALA A 145 2.33 6.79 -13.59
C ALA A 145 2.51 6.53 -12.07
N ALA A 146 1.91 7.35 -11.21
CA ALA A 146 1.90 7.16 -9.77
C ALA A 146 1.07 5.93 -9.30
N SER A 147 0.29 5.26 -10.16
CA SER A 147 -0.33 3.97 -9.84
C SER A 147 0.55 2.77 -10.19
N LEU A 148 1.59 2.95 -11.01
CA LEU A 148 2.40 1.86 -11.57
C LEU A 148 3.25 1.08 -10.56
N THR A 149 3.29 1.48 -9.28
CA THR A 149 3.83 0.62 -8.22
C THR A 149 3.17 -0.76 -8.15
N GLU A 150 1.97 -0.90 -8.71
CA GLU A 150 1.30 -2.19 -8.84
C GLU A 150 2.04 -3.18 -9.75
N LEU A 151 2.95 -2.72 -10.64
CA LEU A 151 3.88 -3.60 -11.38
C LEU A 151 4.70 -4.51 -10.46
N PHE A 152 4.94 -4.05 -9.22
CA PHE A 152 5.80 -4.72 -8.24
C PHE A 152 4.98 -5.46 -7.17
N ALA A 153 3.66 -5.23 -7.11
CA ALA A 153 2.80 -5.76 -6.05
C ALA A 153 2.64 -7.30 -6.05
N PRO A 154 2.53 -8.01 -7.21
CA PRO A 154 2.29 -9.45 -7.21
C PRO A 154 3.39 -10.29 -6.55
N ALA A 155 4.67 -9.98 -6.83
CA ALA A 155 5.80 -10.67 -6.22
C ALA A 155 5.78 -10.53 -4.69
N ILE A 156 5.42 -9.34 -4.23
CA ILE A 156 5.37 -9.03 -2.80
C ILE A 156 4.16 -9.66 -2.13
N HIS A 157 2.97 -9.61 -2.71
CA HIS A 157 1.78 -10.23 -2.11
C HIS A 157 1.97 -11.73 -1.84
N LYS A 158 2.66 -12.45 -2.75
CA LYS A 158 3.04 -13.85 -2.52
C LYS A 158 3.96 -14.01 -1.30
N ASN A 159 5.01 -13.20 -1.21
CA ASN A 159 5.95 -13.22 -0.08
C ASN A 159 5.28 -12.80 1.23
N ARG A 160 4.34 -11.84 1.20
CA ARG A 160 3.59 -11.38 2.37
C ARG A 160 2.76 -12.50 2.97
N ILE A 161 1.99 -13.18 2.12
CA ILE A 161 1.13 -14.29 2.55
C ILE A 161 1.99 -15.40 3.14
N ALA A 162 3.07 -15.80 2.44
CA ALA A 162 3.98 -16.83 2.91
C ALA A 162 4.57 -16.50 4.28
N GLY A 163 5.19 -15.32 4.44
CA GLY A 163 5.81 -14.91 5.70
C GLY A 163 4.82 -14.72 6.86
N LEU A 164 3.62 -14.17 6.58
CA LEU A 164 2.60 -14.06 7.61
C LEU A 164 2.12 -15.43 8.10
N ILE A 165 1.84 -16.35 7.16
CA ILE A 165 1.46 -17.75 7.47
C ILE A 165 2.58 -18.45 8.24
N GLU A 166 3.82 -18.28 7.82
CA GLU A 166 4.95 -18.99 8.43
C GLU A 166 5.14 -18.58 9.89
N HIS A 167 5.09 -17.28 10.20
CA HIS A 167 5.58 -16.79 11.48
C HIS A 167 4.48 -16.48 12.51
N TYR A 168 3.28 -16.03 12.09
CA TYR A 168 2.31 -15.45 13.02
C TYR A 168 1.14 -16.37 13.38
N ALA A 169 0.74 -16.36 14.65
CA ALA A 169 -0.33 -17.20 15.17
C ALA A 169 -1.72 -16.75 14.71
N PHE A 170 -1.93 -15.44 14.51
CA PHE A 170 -3.19 -14.88 14.02
C PHE A 170 -3.46 -15.15 12.53
N ALA A 171 -2.45 -15.63 11.78
CA ALA A 171 -2.51 -15.77 10.33
C ALA A 171 -3.33 -17.01 9.91
N ASN A 172 -4.66 -16.91 10.03
CA ASN A 172 -5.63 -17.90 9.57
C ASN A 172 -6.23 -17.50 8.20
N GLU A 173 -7.06 -18.38 7.62
CA GLU A 173 -7.65 -18.14 6.30
C GLU A 173 -8.48 -16.86 6.21
N GLN A 174 -9.22 -16.52 7.26
CA GLN A 174 -10.07 -15.34 7.29
C GLN A 174 -9.23 -14.07 7.34
N ALA A 175 -8.19 -14.04 8.18
CA ALA A 175 -7.25 -12.92 8.32
C ALA A 175 -6.48 -12.63 7.03
N LEU A 176 -6.20 -13.66 6.24
CA LEU A 176 -5.41 -13.55 5.00
C LEU A 176 -6.26 -13.41 3.74
N SER A 177 -7.59 -13.45 3.87
CA SER A 177 -8.53 -13.31 2.75
C SER A 177 -8.30 -12.01 1.96
N TYR A 178 -7.91 -10.92 2.62
CA TYR A 178 -7.52 -9.66 1.97
C TYR A 178 -6.39 -9.86 0.95
N PHE A 179 -5.28 -10.47 1.38
CA PHE A 179 -4.09 -10.61 0.55
C PHE A 179 -4.31 -11.61 -0.60
N ARG A 180 -5.10 -12.67 -0.38
CA ARG A 180 -5.39 -13.67 -1.40
C ARG A 180 -6.18 -13.05 -2.57
N ASN A 181 -7.27 -12.35 -2.30
CA ASN A 181 -8.09 -11.73 -3.35
C ASN A 181 -7.29 -10.68 -4.15
N ARG A 182 -6.37 -9.95 -3.51
CA ARG A 182 -5.57 -8.94 -4.20
C ARG A 182 -4.60 -9.54 -5.24
N LEU A 183 -4.25 -10.83 -5.15
CA LEU A 183 -3.45 -11.50 -6.17
C LEU A 183 -4.19 -11.63 -7.51
N ASP A 184 -5.52 -11.81 -7.46
CA ASP A 184 -6.36 -12.01 -8.65
C ASP A 184 -6.84 -10.69 -9.25
N GLU A 185 -7.01 -9.65 -8.43
CA GLU A 185 -7.49 -8.32 -8.85
C GLU A 185 -6.39 -7.46 -9.54
N ALA A 186 -5.11 -7.63 -9.18
CA ALA A 186 -4.01 -6.77 -9.64
C ALA A 186 -3.59 -6.86 -11.13
N PRO A 187 -3.64 -8.02 -11.82
CA PRO A 187 -3.02 -8.15 -13.15
C PRO A 187 -3.66 -7.31 -14.27
N VAL A 188 -4.99 -7.11 -14.24
CA VAL A 188 -5.72 -6.43 -15.31
C VAL A 188 -5.46 -4.91 -15.28
N ASP A 189 -5.39 -4.36 -14.07
CA ASP A 189 -5.25 -2.94 -13.78
C ASP A 189 -3.87 -2.36 -14.17
N VAL A 190 -2.83 -3.20 -14.11
CA VAL A 190 -1.44 -2.82 -14.34
C VAL A 190 -1.11 -2.66 -15.82
N ALA A 191 -1.58 -3.59 -16.66
CA ALA A 191 -1.31 -3.56 -18.10
C ALA A 191 -1.93 -2.31 -18.76
N PHE A 192 -3.14 -1.95 -18.34
CA PHE A 192 -3.82 -0.74 -18.80
C PHE A 192 -3.02 0.54 -18.46
N GLY A 193 -2.65 0.71 -17.18
CA GLY A 193 -1.91 1.88 -16.73
C GLY A 193 -0.53 2.00 -17.38
N LEU A 194 0.19 0.88 -17.52
CA LEU A 194 1.52 0.89 -18.14
C LEU A 194 1.43 1.30 -19.60
N ASN A 195 0.53 0.70 -20.38
CA ASN A 195 0.35 1.08 -21.78
C ASN A 195 -0.04 2.55 -21.92
N TYR A 196 -0.96 3.06 -21.09
CA TYR A 196 -1.32 4.47 -21.09
C TYR A 196 -0.10 5.38 -20.91
N VAL A 197 0.76 5.09 -19.93
CA VAL A 197 1.96 5.90 -19.67
C VAL A 197 2.96 5.79 -20.83
N LEU A 198 3.21 4.60 -21.37
CA LEU A 198 4.11 4.40 -22.51
C LEU A 198 3.59 5.07 -23.80
N ASP A 199 2.27 5.16 -23.97
CA ASP A 199 1.62 5.79 -25.13
C ASP A 199 1.63 7.32 -25.04
N HIS A 200 1.47 7.88 -23.83
CA HIS A 200 1.26 9.33 -23.65
C HIS A 200 2.48 10.09 -23.12
N ALA A 201 3.49 9.41 -22.58
CA ALA A 201 4.80 9.98 -22.28
C ALA A 201 5.69 9.99 -23.54
N ASP A 202 5.25 10.72 -24.55
CA ASP A 202 5.82 10.77 -25.90
C ASP A 202 7.00 11.73 -26.06
N THR A 203 7.27 12.57 -25.05
CA THR A 203 8.47 13.42 -24.99
C THR A 203 9.37 13.01 -23.84
N ARG A 204 10.65 13.39 -23.92
CA ARG A 204 11.59 13.14 -22.82
C ARG A 204 11.14 13.81 -21.53
N GLU A 205 10.60 15.03 -21.59
CA GLU A 205 10.10 15.71 -20.39
C GLU A 205 8.94 14.95 -19.74
N LYS A 206 7.99 14.42 -20.53
CA LYS A 206 6.89 13.61 -20.00
C LYS A 206 7.37 12.28 -19.42
N GLN A 207 8.38 11.64 -20.03
CA GLN A 207 8.98 10.42 -19.50
C GLN A 207 9.67 10.67 -18.16
N ASP A 208 10.40 11.77 -18.05
CA ASP A 208 11.05 12.20 -16.81
C ASP A 208 10.00 12.53 -15.73
N ALA A 209 8.92 13.22 -16.08
CA ALA A 209 7.80 13.51 -15.18
C ALA A 209 7.08 12.24 -14.68
N ALA A 210 6.79 11.29 -15.58
CA ALA A 210 6.18 10.01 -15.24
C ALA A 210 7.09 9.15 -14.34
N ALA A 211 8.40 9.12 -14.61
CA ALA A 211 9.38 8.46 -13.75
C ALA A 211 9.45 9.13 -12.36
N ALA A 212 9.39 10.46 -12.30
CA ALA A 212 9.33 11.21 -11.05
C ALA A 212 8.03 10.93 -10.28
N ALA A 213 6.89 10.79 -10.97
CA ALA A 213 5.60 10.43 -10.35
C ALA A 213 5.61 9.02 -9.75
N LEU A 214 6.22 8.05 -10.44
CA LEU A 214 6.43 6.71 -9.89
C LEU A 214 7.38 6.75 -8.68
N THR A 215 8.43 7.55 -8.74
CA THR A 215 9.36 7.77 -7.62
C THR A 215 8.64 8.37 -6.42
N PHE A 216 7.85 9.42 -6.62
CA PHE A 216 6.97 10.00 -5.60
C PHE A 216 6.09 8.95 -4.94
N LYS A 217 5.49 8.05 -5.73
CA LYS A 217 4.67 6.97 -5.16
C LYS A 217 5.49 6.01 -4.29
N THR A 218 6.72 5.68 -4.70
CA THR A 218 7.61 4.87 -3.84
C THR A 218 7.96 5.60 -2.54
N ASP A 219 8.16 6.92 -2.58
CA ASP A 219 8.42 7.74 -1.39
C ASP A 219 7.20 7.78 -0.44
N VAL A 220 5.98 7.87 -0.98
CA VAL A 220 4.74 7.78 -0.18
C VAL A 220 4.66 6.48 0.60
N LEU A 221 5.06 5.36 -0.03
CA LEU A 221 5.04 4.05 0.61
C LEU A 221 6.18 3.90 1.63
N TRP A 222 7.35 4.45 1.33
CA TRP A 222 8.52 4.43 2.19
C TRP A 222 8.29 5.25 3.46
N ALA A 223 7.79 6.48 3.34
CA ALA A 223 7.54 7.40 4.44
C ALA A 223 6.53 6.84 5.48
N GLN A 224 5.56 6.04 5.03
CA GLN A 224 4.66 5.33 5.96
C GLN A 224 5.40 4.33 6.85
N LEU A 225 6.38 3.63 6.27
CA LEU A 225 7.17 2.63 6.99
C LEU A 225 8.25 3.28 7.86
N ASP A 226 8.83 4.41 7.43
CA ASP A 226 9.72 5.22 8.28
C ASP A 226 9.00 5.67 9.55
N ALA A 227 7.77 6.21 9.41
CA ALA A 227 6.96 6.66 10.53
C ALA A 227 6.64 5.50 11.50
N LEU A 228 6.27 4.33 10.98
CA LEU A 228 6.02 3.12 11.77
C LEU A 228 7.29 2.64 12.49
N HIS A 229 8.42 2.58 11.78
CA HIS A 229 9.67 2.12 12.34
C HIS A 229 10.17 3.04 13.46
N HIS A 230 10.13 4.35 13.24
CA HIS A 230 10.51 5.33 14.25
C HIS A 230 9.63 5.21 15.51
N ALA A 231 8.31 5.13 15.33
CA ALA A 231 7.36 5.15 16.44
C ALA A 231 7.31 3.85 17.25
N TYR A 232 7.49 2.68 16.61
CA TYR A 232 7.25 1.37 17.25
C TYR A 232 8.43 0.41 17.23
N VAL A 233 9.55 0.76 16.59
CA VAL A 233 10.74 -0.11 16.51
C VAL A 233 11.97 0.56 17.12
N SER A 234 12.48 1.61 16.48
CA SER A 234 13.68 2.31 16.93
C SER A 234 13.67 3.74 16.41
N PRO A 235 13.72 4.76 17.28
CA PRO A 235 13.95 4.69 18.74
C PRO A 235 12.70 4.32 19.59
N ALA A 236 11.58 3.94 18.97
CA ALA A 236 10.30 3.69 19.64
C ALA A 236 9.72 4.93 20.34
N LEU A 237 9.88 6.09 19.70
CA LEU A 237 9.34 7.36 20.18
C LEU A 237 8.00 7.64 19.49
N LEU A 238 6.92 7.32 20.20
CA LEU A 238 5.55 7.55 19.74
C LEU A 238 5.24 9.07 19.72
N PRO A 239 4.88 9.67 18.57
CA PRO A 239 4.46 11.06 18.53
C PRO A 239 3.07 11.25 19.16
N PRO A 240 2.73 12.45 19.66
CA PRO A 240 1.38 12.76 20.12
C PRO A 240 0.31 12.39 19.07
N GLY A 241 -0.74 11.71 19.51
CA GLY A 241 -1.82 11.22 18.64
C GLY A 241 -1.55 9.90 17.92
N GLY A 242 -0.34 9.34 18.03
CA GLY A 242 -0.07 7.96 17.64
C GLY A 242 -0.76 6.97 18.59
N TRP A 243 -1.09 5.78 18.10
CA TRP A 243 -1.72 4.73 18.89
C TRP A 243 -0.84 4.27 20.07
N ASP A 244 -1.41 4.21 21.26
CA ASP A 244 -0.69 4.01 22.53
C ASP A 244 -0.38 2.53 22.86
N GLY A 245 -0.79 1.61 21.98
CA GLY A 245 -0.66 0.18 22.20
C GLY A 245 -1.84 -0.47 22.94
N LYS A 246 -2.84 0.30 23.37
CA LYS A 246 -3.94 -0.18 24.25
C LYS A 246 -5.33 0.20 23.76
N GLU A 247 -5.54 1.42 23.30
CA GLU A 247 -6.86 1.89 22.88
C GLU A 247 -7.41 1.02 21.73
N GLY A 248 -8.65 0.57 21.81
CA GLY A 248 -9.25 -0.25 20.76
C GLY A 248 -8.70 -1.67 20.64
N VAL A 249 -7.97 -2.19 21.63
CA VAL A 249 -7.69 -3.62 21.73
C VAL A 249 -8.87 -4.33 22.40
N ILE A 250 -9.43 -5.33 21.74
CA ILE A 250 -10.56 -6.14 22.23
C ILE A 250 -10.14 -7.57 22.63
N GLY A 251 -8.93 -7.98 22.22
CA GLY A 251 -8.32 -9.24 22.63
C GLY A 251 -7.36 -9.07 23.81
N ASP A 252 -6.52 -10.09 24.02
CA ASP A 252 -5.42 -10.00 24.97
C ASP A 252 -4.37 -8.99 24.45
N LEU A 253 -3.98 -8.05 25.31
CA LEU A 253 -2.94 -7.07 25.02
C LEU A 253 -1.62 -7.77 24.67
N ASP A 254 -1.31 -8.83 25.38
CA ASP A 254 -0.06 -9.59 25.27
C ASP A 254 -0.22 -10.86 24.43
N GLN A 255 -1.25 -10.93 23.57
CA GLN A 255 -1.46 -12.11 22.73
C GLN A 255 -0.19 -12.45 21.94
N PRO A 256 0.23 -13.72 21.89
CA PRO A 256 1.41 -14.10 21.16
C PRO A 256 1.28 -13.72 19.68
N ALA A 257 2.22 -12.91 19.18
CA ALA A 257 2.28 -12.63 17.75
C ALA A 257 2.76 -13.86 16.99
N LEU A 258 3.84 -14.47 17.48
CA LEU A 258 4.57 -15.51 16.77
C LEU A 258 4.11 -16.90 17.20
N LYS A 259 4.09 -17.84 16.25
CA LYS A 259 3.72 -19.24 16.52
C LYS A 259 4.61 -19.90 17.57
N GLN A 260 5.90 -19.58 17.57
CA GLN A 260 6.85 -20.13 18.55
C GLN A 260 6.52 -19.73 19.99
N ASP A 261 5.93 -18.56 20.21
CA ASP A 261 5.59 -18.05 21.54
C ASP A 261 4.35 -18.78 22.09
N VAL A 262 3.40 -19.12 21.22
CA VAL A 262 2.26 -19.99 21.55
C VAL A 262 2.73 -21.39 21.96
N GLN A 263 3.69 -21.95 21.21
CA GLN A 263 4.22 -23.29 21.50
C GLN A 263 4.97 -23.35 22.83
N ARG A 264 5.68 -22.27 23.21
CA ARG A 264 6.38 -22.19 24.50
C ARG A 264 5.43 -22.04 25.68
N ALA A 265 4.28 -21.38 25.52
CA ALA A 265 3.29 -21.22 26.58
C ALA A 265 2.47 -22.49 26.85
N ALA A 266 2.53 -23.49 25.98
CA ALA A 266 1.79 -24.75 26.08
C ALA A 266 2.58 -25.89 26.76
N ILE A 267 3.82 -25.63 27.19
CA ILE A 267 4.73 -26.56 27.89
C ILE A 267 4.86 -26.11 29.34
#